data_AF-A0A833LK37-F1
#
_entry.id   AF-A0A833LK37-F1
#
_cell.length_a   1.000
_cell.length_b   1.000
_cell.length_c   1.000
_cell.angle_alpha   90.00
_cell.angle_beta   90.00
_cell.angle_gamma   90.00
#
_symmetry.space_group_name_H-M   'P 1'
#
loop_
_entity.id
_entity.type
_entity.pdbx_description
1 polymer ?
#
loop_
_entity_poly.entity_id
_entity_poly.type
_entity_poly.pdbx_seq_one_letter_code
_entity_poly.pdbx_strand_id
1 'polypeptide(L)'
;MSVPAAADTTPIENRNQLVARLETGAKPRGAWRIGTEHEKFAFDAKTLRRLPYAGANGIKALLEGFFRYGWEPIMEGETLIGAIKGKGAISLEPGGQLELSGAPLETIHQTCDEV
;
A
#
# COMPACT_ATOMS: atom_id res chain seq x y z
N MET A 1 4.21 5.74 2.34
CA MET A 1 3.66 5.73 3.72
C MET A 1 2.70 4.56 3.85
N SER A 2 2.97 3.63 4.78
CA SER A 2 2.12 2.45 5.00
C SER A 2 0.72 2.82 5.50
N VAL A 3 -0.28 2.04 5.11
CA VAL A 3 -1.67 2.15 5.62
C VAL A 3 -1.67 2.17 7.16
N PRO A 4 -2.29 3.17 7.81
CA PRO A 4 -2.34 3.22 9.27
C PRO A 4 -3.05 1.99 9.84
N ALA A 5 -2.35 1.20 10.65
CA ALA A 5 -2.97 0.18 11.48
C ALA A 5 -3.46 0.81 12.80
N ALA A 6 -4.53 0.26 13.38
CA ALA A 6 -4.96 0.64 14.72
C ALA A 6 -3.79 0.46 15.71
N ALA A 7 -3.44 1.52 16.43
CA ALA A 7 -2.34 1.47 17.38
C ALA A 7 -2.73 0.70 18.64
N ASP A 8 -2.05 -0.42 18.90
CA ASP A 8 -2.08 -1.08 20.20
C ASP A 8 -1.26 -0.24 21.19
N THR A 9 -1.93 0.28 22.22
CA THR A 9 -1.32 1.15 23.23
C THR A 9 -0.72 0.37 24.41
N THR A 10 -0.74 -0.97 24.37
CA THR A 10 -0.15 -1.82 25.40
C THR A 10 1.35 -1.53 25.51
N PRO A 11 1.84 -1.08 26.69
CA PRO A 11 3.26 -0.77 26.86
C PRO A 11 4.16 -2.00 26.64
N ILE A 12 5.31 -1.76 26.00
CA ILE A 12 6.38 -2.76 25.93
C ILE A 12 7.12 -2.75 27.27
N GLU A 13 7.01 -3.83 28.02
CA GLU A 13 7.61 -4.03 29.33
C GLU A 13 9.05 -4.54 29.25
N ASN A 14 9.39 -5.31 28.20
CA ASN A 14 10.72 -5.88 28.04
C ASN A 14 11.06 -6.27 26.58
N ARG A 15 12.35 -6.49 26.32
CA ARG A 15 12.88 -6.89 25.00
C ARG A 15 12.26 -8.19 24.47
N ASN A 16 11.89 -9.14 25.33
CA ASN A 16 11.39 -10.44 24.88
C ASN A 16 10.03 -10.31 24.17
N GLN A 17 9.22 -9.31 24.52
CA GLN A 17 7.96 -9.05 23.80
C GLN A 17 8.21 -8.66 22.33
N LEU A 18 9.28 -7.89 22.05
CA LEU A 18 9.66 -7.53 20.69
C LEU A 18 10.15 -8.74 19.90
N VAL A 19 10.96 -9.59 20.53
CA VAL A 19 11.44 -10.84 19.91
C VAL A 19 10.27 -11.77 19.61
N ALA A 20 9.41 -12.03 20.59
CA ALA A 20 8.23 -12.87 20.43
C ALA A 20 7.30 -12.36 19.31
N ARG A 21 7.12 -11.03 19.19
CA ARG A 21 6.32 -10.44 18.10
C ARG A 21 6.89 -10.79 16.72
N LEU A 22 8.21 -10.75 16.53
CA LEU A 22 8.85 -11.15 15.28
C LEU A 22 8.74 -12.66 15.04
N GLU A 23 8.88 -13.48 16.08
CA GLU A 23 8.75 -14.93 16.00
C GLU A 23 7.37 -15.39 15.49
N THR A 24 6.30 -14.64 15.79
CA THR A 24 4.96 -14.90 15.20
C THR A 24 4.93 -14.84 13.66
N GLY A 25 5.95 -14.23 13.04
CA GLY A 25 6.13 -14.17 11.60
C GLY A 25 6.58 -15.49 10.97
N ALA A 26 7.17 -16.41 11.75
CA ALA A 26 7.70 -17.68 11.25
C ALA A 26 6.58 -18.57 10.67
N LYS A 27 6.82 -19.11 9.48
CA LYS A 27 5.83 -19.91 8.72
C LYS A 27 6.48 -21.19 8.17
N PRO A 28 5.78 -22.33 8.19
CA PRO A 28 6.25 -23.53 7.51
C PRO A 28 6.31 -23.29 6.00
N ARG A 29 7.14 -24.05 5.28
CA ARG A 29 7.38 -23.87 3.84
C ARG A 29 6.10 -23.81 3.00
N GLY A 30 5.09 -24.62 3.30
CA GLY A 30 3.80 -24.60 2.59
C GLY A 30 2.99 -23.31 2.73
N ALA A 31 3.30 -22.49 3.74
CA ALA A 31 2.66 -21.19 3.99
C ALA A 31 3.51 -20.01 3.51
N TRP A 32 4.65 -20.25 2.84
CA TRP A 32 5.45 -19.18 2.24
C TRP A 32 4.70 -18.56 1.07
N ARG A 33 4.84 -17.24 0.92
CA ARG A 33 4.19 -16.44 -0.13
C ARG A 33 5.15 -15.36 -0.63
N ILE A 34 4.85 -14.80 -1.78
CA ILE A 34 5.57 -13.71 -2.45
C ILE A 34 4.68 -12.48 -2.39
N GLY A 35 5.13 -11.44 -1.70
CA GLY A 35 4.58 -10.08 -1.81
C GLY A 35 5.49 -9.26 -2.69
N THR A 36 4.94 -8.44 -3.57
CA THR A 36 5.71 -7.56 -4.46
C THR A 36 5.20 -6.15 -4.35
N GLU A 37 6.13 -5.21 -4.25
CA GLU A 37 5.83 -3.79 -4.19
C GLU A 37 6.54 -3.06 -5.33
N HIS A 38 5.87 -2.07 -5.93
CA HIS A 38 6.50 -1.22 -6.93
C HIS A 38 5.93 0.20 -6.97
N GLU A 39 6.83 1.17 -7.04
CA GLU A 39 6.51 2.59 -7.11
C GLU A 39 6.51 3.10 -8.55
N LYS A 40 5.60 4.03 -8.84
CA LYS A 40 5.45 4.67 -10.15
C LYS A 40 5.38 6.19 -10.00
N PHE A 41 6.14 6.91 -10.82
CA PHE A 41 6.04 8.36 -10.92
C PHE A 41 4.90 8.76 -11.85
N ALA A 42 3.82 9.31 -11.30
CA ALA A 42 2.77 9.91 -12.10
C ALA A 42 3.16 11.34 -12.51
N PHE A 43 3.02 11.66 -13.80
CA PHE A 43 3.35 12.97 -14.35
C PHE A 43 2.32 13.41 -15.39
N ASP A 44 2.21 14.72 -15.59
CA ASP A 44 1.38 15.31 -16.63
C ASP A 44 2.06 15.12 -17.99
N ALA A 45 1.40 14.43 -18.92
CA ALA A 45 2.00 14.07 -20.20
C ALA A 45 2.31 15.28 -21.13
N LYS A 46 1.69 16.45 -20.90
CA LYS A 46 1.91 17.65 -21.71
C LYS A 46 3.11 18.46 -21.21
N THR A 47 3.29 18.51 -19.89
CA THR A 47 4.28 19.37 -19.23
C THR A 47 5.46 18.60 -18.63
N LEU A 48 5.34 17.27 -18.54
CA LEU A 48 6.29 16.34 -17.89
C LEU A 48 6.53 16.65 -16.41
N ARG A 49 5.68 17.47 -15.79
CA ARG A 49 5.75 17.79 -14.37
C ARG A 49 5.09 16.70 -13.55
N ARG A 50 5.59 16.49 -12.33
CA ARG A 50 4.92 15.66 -11.32
C ARG A 50 3.48 16.14 -11.11
N LEU A 51 2.58 15.19 -10.84
CA LEU A 51 1.21 15.55 -10.49
C LEU A 51 1.17 16.24 -9.11
N PRO A 52 0.42 17.35 -8.96
CA PRO A 52 0.06 17.85 -7.64
C PRO A 52 -0.91 16.87 -6.95
N TYR A 53 -1.05 16.96 -5.62
CA TYR A 53 -2.04 16.15 -4.92
C TYR A 53 -3.47 16.49 -5.34
N ALA A 54 -3.84 17.77 -5.29
CA ALA A 54 -5.16 18.28 -5.64
C ALA A 54 -5.27 18.66 -7.13
N GLY A 55 -6.51 18.88 -7.59
CA GLY A 55 -6.83 19.28 -8.95
C GLY A 55 -7.44 18.15 -9.79
N ALA A 56 -8.06 18.50 -10.92
CA ALA A 56 -8.79 17.55 -11.76
C ALA A 56 -7.90 16.41 -12.31
N ASN A 57 -6.61 16.69 -12.51
CA ASN A 57 -5.61 15.72 -12.96
C ASN A 57 -4.54 15.46 -11.88
N GLY A 58 -4.89 15.59 -10.59
CA GLY A 58 -3.98 15.36 -9.46
C GLY A 58 -3.97 13.92 -8.96
N ILE A 59 -3.11 13.65 -7.97
CA ILE A 59 -3.01 12.33 -7.31
C ILE A 59 -4.34 11.90 -6.70
N LYS A 60 -5.10 12.82 -6.07
CA LYS A 60 -6.42 12.50 -5.50
C LYS A 60 -7.38 11.96 -6.56
N ALA A 61 -7.45 12.62 -7.71
CA ALA A 61 -8.31 12.20 -8.82
C ALA A 61 -7.89 10.83 -9.38
N LEU A 62 -6.58 10.55 -9.42
CA LEU A 62 -6.05 9.25 -9.79
C LEU A 62 -6.47 8.15 -8.80
N LEU A 63 -6.38 8.40 -7.49
CA LEU A 63 -6.84 7.48 -6.44
C LEU A 63 -8.35 7.22 -6.50
N GLU A 64 -9.16 8.27 -6.65
CA GLU A 64 -10.62 8.15 -6.85
C GLU A 64 -10.96 7.31 -8.09
N GLY A 65 -10.11 7.37 -9.12
CA GLY A 65 -10.23 6.55 -10.32
C GLY A 65 -10.19 5.03 -10.05
N PHE A 66 -9.60 4.57 -8.95
CA PHE A 66 -9.59 3.15 -8.57
C PHE A 66 -10.93 2.67 -8.00
N PHE A 67 -11.78 3.56 -7.48
CA PHE A 67 -13.05 3.17 -6.85
C PHE A 67 -14.00 2.52 -7.85
N ARG A 68 -13.93 2.94 -9.12
CA ARG A 68 -14.71 2.30 -10.21
C ARG A 68 -14.34 0.83 -10.44
N TYR A 69 -13.20 0.38 -9.91
CA TYR A 69 -12.72 -1.01 -9.96
C TYR A 69 -12.94 -1.76 -8.65
N GLY A 70 -13.75 -1.21 -7.75
CA GLY A 70 -14.10 -1.81 -6.45
C GLY A 70 -12.99 -1.71 -5.41
N TRP A 71 -12.12 -0.69 -5.51
CA TRP A 71 -11.20 -0.35 -4.43
C TRP A 71 -11.89 0.58 -3.44
N GLU A 72 -11.55 0.44 -2.16
CA GLU A 72 -12.10 1.24 -1.06
C GLU A 72 -11.08 2.32 -0.63
N PRO A 73 -11.53 3.50 -0.19
CA PRO A 73 -10.64 4.60 0.17
C PRO A 73 -9.85 4.31 1.46
N ILE A 74 -8.60 4.75 1.49
CA ILE A 74 -7.80 4.85 2.72
C ILE A 74 -7.64 6.32 3.06
N MET A 75 -8.08 6.71 4.25
CA MET A 75 -8.14 8.11 4.68
C MET A 75 -7.17 8.38 5.84
N GLU A 76 -6.52 9.54 5.81
CA GLU A 76 -5.84 10.16 6.95
C GLU A 76 -6.56 11.47 7.29
N GLY A 77 -7.40 11.43 8.32
CA GLY A 77 -8.40 12.47 8.55
C GLY A 77 -9.35 12.58 7.35
N GLU A 78 -9.44 13.76 6.74
CA GLU A 78 -10.25 14.01 5.54
C GLU A 78 -9.46 13.81 4.23
N THR A 79 -8.17 13.45 4.33
CA THR A 79 -7.27 13.33 3.17
C THR A 79 -7.28 11.90 2.65
N LEU A 80 -7.58 11.72 1.36
CA LEU A 80 -7.46 10.44 0.67
C LEU A 80 -5.99 10.13 0.40
N ILE A 81 -5.44 9.11 1.06
CA ILE A 81 -4.00 8.78 0.99
C ILE A 81 -3.71 7.45 0.29
N GLY A 82 -4.74 6.71 -0.10
CA GLY A 82 -4.57 5.43 -0.77
C GLY A 82 -5.90 4.76 -1.09
N ALA A 83 -5.81 3.53 -1.57
CA ALA A 83 -6.96 2.69 -1.82
C ALA A 83 -6.63 1.23 -1.48
N ILE A 84 -7.59 0.45 -1.00
CA ILE A 84 -7.40 -0.96 -0.64
C ILE A 84 -8.36 -1.88 -1.40
N LYS A 85 -7.90 -3.07 -1.79
CA LYS A 85 -8.75 -4.12 -2.37
C LYS A 85 -8.24 -5.49 -1.97
N GLY A 86 -9.04 -6.22 -1.20
CA GLY A 86 -8.67 -7.54 -0.71
C GLY A 86 -7.42 -7.48 0.17
N LYS A 87 -6.32 -8.08 -0.29
CA LYS A 87 -5.01 -8.08 0.41
C LYS A 87 -3.97 -7.16 -0.23
N GLY A 88 -4.33 -6.43 -1.28
CA GLY A 88 -3.47 -5.44 -1.92
C GLY A 88 -3.88 -4.02 -1.57
N ALA A 89 -2.93 -3.09 -1.62
CA ALA A 89 -3.13 -1.68 -1.33
C ALA A 89 -2.38 -0.79 -2.33
N ILE A 90 -2.98 0.34 -2.68
CA ILE A 90 -2.31 1.48 -3.30
C ILE A 90 -2.00 2.49 -2.20
N SER A 91 -0.72 2.86 -2.08
CA SER A 91 -0.23 3.83 -1.10
C SER A 91 0.49 4.99 -1.79
N LEU A 92 0.73 6.07 -1.05
CA LEU A 92 1.52 7.21 -1.50
C LEU A 92 2.82 7.31 -0.73
N GLU A 93 3.92 7.44 -1.46
CA GLU A 93 5.21 7.84 -0.91
C GLU A 93 5.32 9.37 -0.77
N PRO A 94 6.27 9.91 0.02
CA PRO A 94 6.35 11.34 0.32
C PRO A 94 6.42 12.27 -0.90
N GLY A 95 6.90 11.77 -2.05
CA GLY A 95 6.97 12.52 -3.31
C GLY A 95 5.72 12.43 -4.19
N GLY A 96 4.69 11.69 -3.76
CA GLY A 96 3.50 11.40 -4.55
C GLY A 96 3.64 10.23 -5.52
N GLN A 97 4.67 9.38 -5.36
CA GLN A 97 4.76 8.12 -6.08
C GLN A 97 3.59 7.23 -5.68
N LEU A 98 3.02 6.55 -6.66
CA LEU A 98 2.02 5.52 -6.40
C LEU A 98 2.70 4.18 -6.24
N GLU A 99 2.60 3.64 -5.04
CA GLU A 99 3.02 2.29 -4.71
C GLU A 99 1.83 1.35 -4.84
N LEU A 100 2.04 0.19 -5.46
CA LEU A 100 1.18 -0.97 -5.25
C LEU A 100 1.91 -1.90 -4.29
N SER A 101 1.28 -2.21 -3.16
CA SER A 101 1.66 -3.32 -2.28
C SER A 101 0.74 -4.51 -2.60
N GLY A 102 1.32 -5.52 -3.24
CA GLY A 102 0.61 -6.69 -3.75
C GLY A 102 0.18 -7.69 -2.67
N ALA A 103 -0.77 -8.55 -3.01
CA ALA A 103 -1.19 -9.61 -2.11
C ALA A 103 -0.07 -10.64 -1.88
N PRO A 104 -0.10 -11.41 -0.77
CA PRO A 104 0.81 -12.54 -0.58
C PRO A 104 0.40 -13.72 -1.48
N LEU A 105 1.11 -13.89 -2.60
CA LEU A 105 0.80 -14.85 -3.67
C LEU A 105 1.69 -16.10 -3.62
N GLU A 106 1.29 -17.18 -4.29
CA GLU A 106 1.99 -18.47 -4.25
C GLU A 106 3.05 -18.61 -5.34
N THR A 107 2.84 -17.98 -6.50
CA THR A 107 3.74 -18.10 -7.65
C THR A 107 4.06 -16.76 -8.27
N ILE A 108 5.21 -16.66 -8.93
CA ILE A 108 5.62 -15.47 -9.68
C ILE A 108 4.69 -15.14 -10.85
N HIS A 109 3.95 -16.12 -11.37
CA HIS A 109 2.97 -15.89 -12.44
C HIS A 109 1.76 -15.13 -11.91
N GLN A 110 1.28 -15.47 -10.70
CA GLN A 110 0.24 -14.70 -10.04
C GLN A 110 0.71 -13.27 -9.75
N THR A 111 1.97 -13.07 -9.36
CA THR A 111 2.55 -11.73 -9.20
C THR A 111 2.53 -10.96 -10.53
N CYS A 112 2.85 -11.60 -11.65
CA CYS A 112 2.81 -10.96 -12.97
C CYS A 112 1.38 -10.60 -13.40
N ASP A 113 0.38 -11.38 -13.02
CA ASP A 113 -1.03 -11.09 -13.29
C ASP A 113 -1.57 -9.92 -12.44
N GLU A 114 -0.94 -9.62 -11.29
CA GLU A 114 -1.33 -8.53 -10.39
C GLU A 114 -0.78 -7.16 -10.81
N VAL A 115 0.29 -7.12 -11.61
CA VAL A 115 1.02 -5.90 -12.04
C VAL A 115 0.48 -5.36 -13.37
#